data_AF-A0A8H6TPP5-F1
#
_entry.id   AF-A0A8H6TPP5-F1
#
_cell.length_a   1.000
_cell.length_b   1.000
_cell.length_c   1.000
_cell.angle_alpha   90.00
_cell.angle_beta   90.00
_cell.angle_gamma   90.00
#
_symmetry.space_group_name_H-M   'P 1'
#
loop_
_entity.id
_entity.type
_entity.pdbx_description
1 polymer ?
#
loop_
_entity_poly.entity_id
_entity_poly.type
_entity_poly.pdbx_seq_one_letter_code
_entity_poly.pdbx_strand_id
1 'polypeptide(L)'
;MTVEATVFKGSSSGEIVQSTTTLETPKGSQVLVRTTHSGICGTDEHFKHRDMVLGHEGVGIVEQIGEGVVALSVGDVVGWGFTHKTCGRCEQCLRGQDNFCRAPGGEVYGRANLHQGSFGSHAVWDESFLFKVPAGVAPEHAAPLMCGGATVFEIMQTYVRPTDRVGIIGLGGLGHMAVQFFTKAGVDVVVFSGSEGKRAEALAMGANEFYATKGVQTFEGVKPLDHLVVTTNALPDWNPYLGLMKPKSSIYPLTAEWSNLVIPIMPIILGGMSIVGTVIASRANQKRMLEFAARHSIRPVIEEFKLDKNGVEEGMQKLPMSDREPPTREYLATSFDKSASAVRAYTDRFETAYARPALRKSTQYFEEVPITATFVAVFAAFAFVPVAVFIVFSLFSVLSIFFLALSTAFILSSTLLLFFTSLLLLTLCVAFFFALCTTLTLVSTYVGYRLVTLTKNRVGRPYPRRVVPVPRKLSEESESVVVVESEATDSETVKQESSD
;
A
#
# COMPACT_ATOMS: atom_id res chain seq x y z
N MET A 1 14.18 -17.25 -26.46
CA MET A 1 15.47 -16.58 -26.76
C MET A 1 15.72 -15.61 -25.63
N THR A 2 16.89 -15.68 -24.99
CA THR A 2 17.30 -14.66 -24.02
C THR A 2 17.51 -13.32 -24.72
N VAL A 3 17.49 -12.24 -23.94
CA VAL A 3 17.80 -10.88 -24.42
C VAL A 3 19.03 -10.40 -23.67
N GLU A 4 20.08 -10.04 -24.39
CA GLU A 4 21.24 -9.37 -23.81
C GLU A 4 20.88 -7.89 -23.61
N ALA A 5 21.03 -7.40 -22.39
CA ALA A 5 20.76 -6.01 -22.04
C ALA A 5 22.03 -5.33 -21.52
N THR A 6 22.39 -4.20 -22.11
CA THR A 6 23.36 -3.26 -21.51
C THR A 6 22.76 -2.68 -20.23
N VAL A 7 23.57 -2.61 -19.17
CA VAL A 7 23.17 -2.13 -17.84
C VAL A 7 24.28 -1.28 -17.20
N PHE A 8 23.91 -0.36 -16.32
CA PHE A 8 24.82 0.48 -15.55
C PHE A 8 24.70 0.15 -14.06
N LYS A 9 25.82 -0.22 -13.46
CA LYS A 9 25.90 -0.81 -12.12
C LYS A 9 26.65 0.08 -11.15
N GLY A 10 26.30 -0.03 -9.88
CA GLY A 10 27.16 0.40 -8.78
C GLY A 10 28.38 -0.52 -8.64
N SER A 11 29.38 -0.05 -7.89
CA SER A 11 30.64 -0.74 -7.64
C SER A 11 31.17 -0.40 -6.25
N SER A 12 32.13 -1.16 -5.73
CA SER A 12 32.69 -0.90 -4.40
C SER A 12 33.48 0.43 -4.29
N SER A 13 33.93 1.00 -5.41
CA SER A 13 34.55 2.35 -5.46
C SER A 13 33.53 3.48 -5.54
N GLY A 14 32.24 3.16 -5.76
CA GLY A 14 31.19 4.14 -6.06
C GLY A 14 31.17 4.61 -7.53
N GLU A 15 32.07 4.11 -8.38
CA GLU A 15 32.07 4.40 -9.82
C GLU A 15 30.95 3.65 -10.55
N ILE A 16 30.43 4.23 -11.63
CA ILE A 16 29.41 3.58 -12.47
C ILE A 16 30.09 2.65 -13.48
N VAL A 17 29.66 1.38 -13.47
CA VAL A 17 30.21 0.34 -14.33
C VAL A 17 29.19 -0.07 -15.37
N GLN A 18 29.51 0.17 -16.65
CA GLN A 18 28.75 -0.41 -17.76
C GLN A 18 29.03 -1.91 -17.86
N SER A 19 27.98 -2.70 -18.01
CA SER A 19 28.06 -4.16 -18.12
C SER A 19 26.95 -4.70 -19.04
N THR A 20 26.88 -6.02 -19.18
CA THR A 20 25.79 -6.73 -19.87
C THR A 20 25.16 -7.76 -18.95
N THR A 21 23.87 -8.05 -19.16
CA THR A 21 23.10 -9.02 -18.39
C THR A 21 22.20 -9.83 -19.33
N THR A 22 22.09 -11.13 -19.10
CA THR A 22 21.23 -12.02 -19.87
C THR A 22 19.85 -12.10 -19.22
N LEU A 23 18.84 -11.49 -19.86
CA LEU A 23 17.44 -11.58 -19.43
C LEU A 23 16.79 -12.84 -20.02
N GLU A 24 16.08 -13.60 -19.20
CA GLU A 24 15.27 -14.72 -19.69
C GLU A 24 14.08 -14.23 -20.53
N THR A 25 13.64 -15.07 -21.48
CA THR A 25 12.34 -14.85 -22.14
C THR A 25 11.23 -14.79 -21.08
N PRO A 26 10.34 -13.78 -21.07
CA PRO A 26 9.27 -13.69 -20.09
C PRO A 26 8.35 -14.91 -20.14
N LYS A 27 7.96 -15.41 -18.96
CA LYS A 27 7.07 -16.56 -18.76
C LYS A 27 5.98 -16.21 -17.75
N GLY A 28 4.82 -16.84 -17.85
CA GLY A 28 3.69 -16.60 -16.94
C GLY A 28 3.29 -15.12 -16.93
N SER A 29 3.29 -14.49 -15.76
CA SER A 29 2.97 -13.06 -15.57
C SER A 29 4.12 -12.10 -15.88
N GLN A 30 5.26 -12.56 -16.40
CA GLN A 30 6.39 -11.69 -16.73
C GLN A 30 6.20 -10.94 -18.05
N VAL A 31 6.82 -9.77 -18.15
CA VAL A 31 6.80 -8.89 -19.32
C VAL A 31 8.21 -8.37 -19.55
N LEU A 32 8.71 -8.49 -20.78
CA LEU A 32 9.92 -7.81 -21.23
C LEU A 32 9.55 -6.39 -21.67
N VAL A 33 10.23 -5.42 -21.08
CA VAL A 33 10.09 -4.00 -21.40
C VAL A 33 11.44 -3.51 -21.92
N ARG A 34 11.44 -2.84 -23.07
CA ARG A 34 12.59 -2.03 -23.51
C ARG A 34 12.50 -0.67 -22.85
N THR A 35 13.50 -0.35 -22.04
CA THR A 35 13.57 0.92 -21.32
C THR A 35 13.72 2.06 -22.30
N THR A 36 12.91 3.09 -22.13
CA THR A 36 12.99 4.33 -22.91
C THR A 36 13.41 5.51 -22.03
N HIS A 37 13.01 5.53 -20.76
CA HIS A 37 13.33 6.60 -19.80
C HIS A 37 13.60 5.98 -18.44
N SER A 38 14.45 6.61 -17.63
CA SER A 38 14.61 6.29 -16.21
C SER A 38 14.82 7.57 -15.41
N GLY A 39 14.11 7.70 -14.30
CA GLY A 39 14.41 8.69 -13.28
C GLY A 39 15.70 8.34 -12.53
N ILE A 40 16.40 9.36 -12.04
CA ILE A 40 17.50 9.26 -11.07
C ILE A 40 16.98 9.78 -9.73
N CYS A 41 17.03 8.94 -8.70
CA CYS A 41 16.55 9.28 -7.36
C CYS A 41 17.69 9.20 -6.34
N GLY A 42 17.64 10.00 -5.27
CA GLY A 42 18.65 9.98 -4.19
C GLY A 42 18.86 8.59 -3.55
N THR A 43 17.86 7.70 -3.67
CA THR A 43 17.99 6.30 -3.25
C THR A 43 19.07 5.55 -4.04
N ASP A 44 19.33 5.89 -5.31
CA ASP A 44 20.36 5.25 -6.13
C ASP A 44 21.78 5.53 -5.61
N GLU A 45 22.04 6.69 -4.99
CA GLU A 45 23.33 7.01 -4.35
C GLU A 45 23.60 6.07 -3.16
N HIS A 46 22.57 5.67 -2.42
CA HIS A 46 22.69 4.67 -1.35
C HIS A 46 23.04 3.25 -1.86
N PHE A 47 22.74 2.93 -3.12
CA PHE A 47 23.05 1.63 -3.74
C PHE A 47 24.27 1.65 -4.66
N LYS A 48 24.76 2.82 -5.08
CA LYS A 48 25.95 3.05 -5.91
C LYS A 48 27.21 2.32 -5.44
N HIS A 49 27.35 2.11 -4.13
CA HIS A 49 28.48 1.37 -3.53
C HIS A 49 28.32 -0.16 -3.55
N ARG A 50 27.35 -0.70 -4.28
CA ARG A 50 27.04 -2.14 -4.35
C ARG A 50 27.06 -2.66 -5.78
N ASP A 51 27.56 -3.88 -5.94
CA ASP A 51 27.53 -4.62 -7.21
C ASP A 51 26.09 -5.04 -7.58
N MET A 52 25.35 -4.11 -8.17
CA MET A 52 24.00 -4.28 -8.69
C MET A 52 23.68 -3.23 -9.76
N VAL A 53 22.74 -3.54 -10.65
CA VAL A 53 22.20 -2.55 -11.60
C VAL A 53 21.42 -1.49 -10.83
N LEU A 54 21.58 -0.22 -11.21
CA LEU A 54 20.96 0.92 -10.56
C LEU A 54 19.67 1.37 -11.30
N GLY A 55 19.00 2.38 -10.75
CA GLY A 55 17.76 2.94 -11.27
C GLY A 55 16.54 2.10 -10.90
N HIS A 56 15.50 2.77 -10.41
CA HIS A 56 14.25 2.17 -9.98
C HIS A 56 13.00 3.02 -10.34
N GLU A 57 13.14 3.86 -11.36
CA GLU A 57 12.12 4.82 -11.83
C GLU A 57 11.94 4.71 -13.35
N GLY A 58 11.73 3.48 -13.85
CA GLY A 58 11.79 3.19 -15.28
C GLY A 58 10.47 3.39 -16.01
N VAL A 59 10.57 3.78 -17.28
CA VAL A 59 9.48 3.81 -18.27
C VAL A 59 9.96 3.23 -19.59
N GLY A 60 9.13 2.42 -20.24
CA GLY A 60 9.51 1.71 -21.45
C GLY A 60 8.33 1.19 -22.25
N ILE A 61 8.65 0.49 -23.34
CA ILE A 61 7.68 -0.11 -24.26
C ILE A 61 7.68 -1.62 -24.05
N VAL A 62 6.50 -2.22 -23.91
CA VAL A 62 6.34 -3.67 -23.83
C VAL A 62 6.69 -4.32 -25.16
N GLU A 63 7.67 -5.22 -25.16
CA GLU A 63 8.12 -5.92 -26.39
C GLU A 63 7.70 -7.38 -26.43
N GLN A 64 7.69 -8.06 -25.28
CA GLN A 64 7.29 -9.46 -25.16
C GLN A 64 6.51 -9.68 -23.87
N ILE A 65 5.48 -10.51 -23.91
CA ILE A 65 4.65 -10.88 -22.77
C ILE A 65 4.71 -12.40 -22.54
N GLY A 66 4.68 -12.81 -21.28
CA GLY A 66 4.50 -14.21 -20.90
C GLY A 66 3.05 -14.67 -21.11
N GLU A 67 2.84 -15.98 -21.14
CA GLU A 67 1.55 -16.62 -21.44
C GLU A 67 0.45 -16.41 -20.39
N GLY A 68 0.79 -15.84 -19.24
CA GLY A 68 -0.13 -15.51 -18.14
C GLY A 68 -0.37 -14.01 -17.97
N VAL A 69 0.16 -13.17 -18.86
CA VAL A 69 -0.11 -11.72 -18.89
C VAL A 69 -1.50 -11.47 -19.45
N VAL A 70 -2.28 -10.64 -18.76
CA VAL A 70 -3.68 -10.33 -19.10
C VAL A 70 -3.99 -8.83 -19.08
N ALA A 71 -3.19 -8.02 -18.40
CA ALA A 71 -3.41 -6.58 -18.26
C ALA A 71 -2.68 -5.72 -19.31
N LEU A 72 -1.66 -6.29 -19.96
CA LEU A 72 -0.72 -5.58 -20.84
C LEU A 72 -0.63 -6.25 -22.22
N SER A 73 -0.16 -5.51 -23.20
CA SER A 73 0.00 -5.91 -24.60
C SER A 73 1.30 -5.33 -25.17
N VAL A 74 1.84 -6.00 -26.19
CA VAL A 74 3.02 -5.50 -26.93
C VAL A 74 2.70 -4.13 -27.54
N GLY A 75 3.61 -3.17 -27.36
CA GLY A 75 3.43 -1.76 -27.74
C GLY A 75 2.85 -0.86 -26.64
N ASP A 76 2.38 -1.38 -25.50
CA ASP A 76 2.00 -0.55 -24.36
C ASP A 76 3.22 0.23 -23.81
N VAL A 77 3.02 1.51 -23.49
CA VAL A 77 3.97 2.30 -22.69
C VAL A 77 3.69 2.05 -21.21
N VAL A 78 4.69 1.57 -20.47
CA VAL A 78 4.57 1.15 -19.07
C VAL A 78 5.72 1.70 -18.23
N GLY A 79 5.43 2.07 -16.98
CA GLY A 79 6.42 2.38 -15.97
C GLY A 79 6.48 1.37 -14.84
N TRP A 80 7.61 1.32 -14.14
CA TRP A 80 7.84 0.50 -12.94
C TRP A 80 8.66 1.27 -11.91
N GLY A 81 8.42 0.95 -10.64
CA GLY A 81 9.02 1.63 -9.49
C GLY A 81 9.87 0.71 -8.61
N PHE A 82 10.15 1.20 -7.39
CA PHE A 82 10.92 0.50 -6.35
C PHE A 82 10.43 -0.92 -5.99
N THR A 83 9.14 -1.23 -6.13
CA THR A 83 8.60 -2.57 -5.88
C THR A 83 8.37 -3.31 -7.19
N HIS A 84 9.00 -4.48 -7.32
CA HIS A 84 8.96 -5.31 -8.52
C HIS A 84 7.87 -6.39 -8.43
N LYS A 85 7.58 -6.88 -7.22
CA LYS A 85 6.58 -7.93 -6.97
C LYS A 85 6.12 -7.93 -5.51
N THR A 86 4.90 -8.40 -5.26
CA THR A 86 4.40 -8.71 -3.91
C THR A 86 3.76 -10.09 -3.88
N CYS A 87 3.60 -10.66 -2.68
CA CYS A 87 3.07 -12.02 -2.53
C CYS A 87 1.58 -12.16 -2.90
N GLY A 88 0.86 -11.05 -3.08
CA GLY A 88 -0.56 -10.99 -3.47
C GLY A 88 -1.57 -11.54 -2.45
N ARG A 89 -1.12 -12.08 -1.31
CA ARG A 89 -1.96 -12.90 -0.41
C ARG A 89 -1.81 -12.65 1.10
N CYS A 90 -0.84 -11.83 1.52
CA CYS A 90 -0.74 -11.45 2.93
C CYS A 90 -1.80 -10.39 3.27
N GLU A 91 -2.06 -10.19 4.56
CA GLU A 91 -3.06 -9.25 5.07
C GLU A 91 -2.91 -7.83 4.47
N GLN A 92 -1.69 -7.34 4.35
CA GLN A 92 -1.37 -6.04 3.74
C GLN A 92 -1.75 -6.01 2.26
N CYS A 93 -1.40 -7.06 1.49
CA CYS A 93 -1.79 -7.16 0.08
C CYS A 93 -3.31 -7.20 -0.09
N LEU A 94 -4.01 -7.96 0.75
CA LEU A 94 -5.48 -8.11 0.70
C LEU A 94 -6.22 -6.85 1.15
N ARG A 95 -5.57 -5.96 1.91
CA ARG A 95 -6.07 -4.62 2.25
C ARG A 95 -5.74 -3.53 1.22
N GLY A 96 -5.04 -3.87 0.13
CA GLY A 96 -4.56 -2.88 -0.84
C GLY A 96 -3.36 -2.06 -0.36
N GLN A 97 -2.68 -2.49 0.72
CA GLN A 97 -1.46 -1.89 1.27
C GLN A 97 -0.24 -2.71 0.85
N ASP A 98 -0.16 -3.09 -0.43
CA ASP A 98 0.85 -4.03 -0.94
C ASP A 98 2.28 -3.48 -0.95
N ASN A 99 2.47 -2.15 -0.92
CA ASN A 99 3.75 -1.49 -0.59
C ASN A 99 4.35 -1.94 0.76
N PHE A 100 3.51 -2.34 1.72
CA PHE A 100 3.92 -2.91 3.00
C PHE A 100 4.02 -4.44 2.99
N CYS A 101 4.04 -5.10 1.83
CA CYS A 101 4.30 -6.54 1.75
C CYS A 101 5.68 -6.89 2.32
N ARG A 102 5.70 -7.75 3.35
CA ARG A 102 6.91 -8.33 3.95
C ARG A 102 6.90 -9.87 3.97
N ALA A 103 5.89 -10.49 3.34
CA ALA A 103 5.81 -11.94 3.20
C ALA A 103 6.76 -12.46 2.09
N PRO A 104 7.22 -13.72 2.17
CA PRO A 104 8.04 -14.33 1.12
C PRO A 104 7.37 -14.25 -0.26
N GLY A 105 8.16 -13.90 -1.29
CA GLY A 105 7.68 -13.59 -2.63
C GLY A 105 7.38 -12.11 -2.89
N GLY A 106 7.74 -11.21 -1.97
CA GLY A 106 7.92 -9.79 -2.27
C GLY A 106 9.32 -9.52 -2.81
N GLU A 107 9.41 -8.72 -3.87
CA GLU A 107 10.65 -8.35 -4.56
C GLU A 107 10.70 -6.82 -4.69
N VAL A 108 11.80 -6.22 -4.25
CA VAL A 108 12.02 -4.76 -4.22
C VAL A 108 13.46 -4.42 -4.62
N TYR A 109 13.64 -3.20 -5.10
CA TYR A 109 14.94 -2.62 -5.42
C TYR A 109 15.93 -2.72 -4.25
N GLY A 110 17.21 -2.89 -4.59
CA GLY A 110 18.28 -3.08 -3.60
C GLY A 110 18.31 -4.44 -2.89
N ARG A 111 17.29 -5.30 -3.06
CA ARG A 111 17.19 -6.62 -2.41
C ARG A 111 16.97 -7.79 -3.37
N ALA A 112 16.13 -7.61 -4.38
CA ALA A 112 15.84 -8.62 -5.40
C ALA A 112 16.32 -8.16 -6.78
N ASN A 113 16.39 -9.11 -7.73
CA ASN A 113 16.64 -8.85 -9.16
C ASN A 113 17.92 -8.03 -9.46
N LEU A 114 18.96 -8.09 -8.60
CA LEU A 114 20.16 -7.22 -8.61
C LEU A 114 20.94 -7.13 -9.95
N HIS A 115 20.66 -8.01 -10.90
CA HIS A 115 21.23 -8.06 -12.25
C HIS A 115 20.46 -7.21 -13.27
N GLN A 116 19.41 -6.50 -12.87
CA GLN A 116 18.58 -5.61 -13.71
C GLN A 116 18.00 -4.46 -12.87
N GLY A 117 17.62 -3.37 -13.55
CA GLY A 117 17.14 -2.10 -13.00
C GLY A 117 16.76 -1.18 -14.14
N SER A 118 16.34 0.06 -13.87
CA SER A 118 15.98 1.01 -14.94
C SER A 118 17.18 1.73 -15.57
N PHE A 119 18.38 1.69 -14.97
CA PHE A 119 19.61 2.05 -15.69
C PHE A 119 20.09 0.86 -16.55
N GLY A 120 19.27 0.50 -17.52
CA GLY A 120 19.55 -0.59 -18.45
C GLY A 120 18.60 -0.58 -19.63
N SER A 121 19.06 -1.07 -20.78
CA SER A 121 18.32 -1.08 -22.04
C SER A 121 16.99 -1.84 -22.00
N HIS A 122 16.90 -2.89 -21.17
CA HIS A 122 15.71 -3.73 -21.01
C HIS A 122 15.58 -4.23 -19.57
N ALA A 123 14.36 -4.58 -19.17
CA ALA A 123 14.08 -5.27 -17.91
C ALA A 123 12.92 -6.27 -18.07
N VAL A 124 12.84 -7.26 -17.17
CA VAL A 124 11.76 -8.27 -17.13
C VAL A 124 11.06 -8.22 -15.77
N TRP A 125 9.85 -7.69 -15.76
CA TRP A 125 9.04 -7.47 -14.55
C TRP A 125 7.74 -8.26 -14.56
N ASP A 126 7.13 -8.40 -13.39
CA ASP A 126 5.78 -8.97 -13.26
C ASP A 126 4.73 -7.94 -13.69
N GLU A 127 3.75 -8.32 -14.51
CA GLU A 127 2.72 -7.40 -15.02
C GLU A 127 1.97 -6.65 -13.92
N SER A 128 1.93 -7.19 -12.69
CA SER A 128 1.22 -6.56 -11.59
C SER A 128 1.93 -5.33 -11.02
N PHE A 129 3.21 -5.11 -11.32
CA PHE A 129 3.99 -3.91 -10.97
C PHE A 129 4.46 -3.11 -12.19
N LEU A 130 3.85 -3.36 -13.35
CA LEU A 130 3.95 -2.53 -14.53
C LEU A 130 2.68 -1.69 -14.69
N PHE A 131 2.84 -0.38 -14.75
CA PHE A 131 1.75 0.59 -14.75
C PHE A 131 1.68 1.26 -16.12
N LYS A 132 0.58 1.08 -16.86
CA LYS A 132 0.38 1.79 -18.13
C LYS A 132 0.48 3.30 -17.91
N VAL A 133 1.31 3.98 -18.68
CA VAL A 133 1.43 5.43 -18.66
C VAL A 133 0.23 6.02 -19.40
N PRO A 134 -0.62 6.87 -18.77
CA PRO A 134 -1.78 7.43 -19.44
C PRO A 134 -1.39 8.39 -20.56
N ALA A 135 -2.21 8.44 -21.63
CA ALA A 135 -2.08 9.47 -22.65
C ALA A 135 -2.17 10.87 -22.01
N GLY A 136 -1.21 11.74 -22.33
CA GLY A 136 -1.06 13.07 -21.73
C GLY A 136 0.06 13.19 -20.70
N VAL A 137 0.60 12.09 -20.19
CA VAL A 137 1.88 12.08 -19.44
C VAL A 137 2.97 11.61 -20.39
N ALA A 138 3.95 12.47 -20.66
CA ALA A 138 5.09 12.12 -21.51
C ALA A 138 6.04 11.14 -20.75
N PRO A 139 6.67 10.17 -21.41
CA PRO A 139 7.51 9.15 -20.75
C PRO A 139 8.59 9.70 -19.80
N GLU A 140 9.25 10.78 -20.20
CA GLU A 140 10.25 11.54 -19.43
C GLU A 140 9.68 12.10 -18.12
N HIS A 141 8.43 12.60 -18.15
CA HIS A 141 7.70 13.05 -16.97
C HIS A 141 7.07 11.91 -16.17
N ALA A 142 6.83 10.74 -16.78
CA ALA A 142 6.27 9.58 -16.09
C ALA A 142 7.30 8.87 -15.21
N ALA A 143 8.59 8.97 -15.55
CA ALA A 143 9.67 8.27 -14.85
C ALA A 143 9.80 8.67 -13.36
N PRO A 144 9.97 9.95 -12.97
CA PRO A 144 10.03 10.33 -11.54
C PRO A 144 8.75 10.05 -10.74
N LEU A 145 7.60 9.91 -11.42
CA LEU A 145 6.35 9.50 -10.78
C LEU A 145 6.41 8.04 -10.28
N MET A 146 7.35 7.21 -10.75
CA MET A 146 7.45 5.81 -10.35
C MET A 146 8.06 5.58 -8.96
N CYS A 147 8.71 6.57 -8.34
CA CYS A 147 9.11 6.50 -6.93
C CYS A 147 8.94 7.83 -6.18
N GLY A 148 9.55 8.93 -6.64
CA GLY A 148 9.42 10.26 -6.02
C GLY A 148 7.96 10.71 -5.91
N GLY A 149 7.26 10.80 -7.05
CA GLY A 149 5.84 11.17 -7.08
C GLY A 149 4.94 10.17 -6.33
N ALA A 150 5.20 8.87 -6.47
CA ALA A 150 4.46 7.80 -5.80
C ALA A 150 4.46 7.93 -4.27
N THR A 151 5.64 8.19 -3.69
CA THR A 151 5.86 8.29 -2.25
C THR A 151 5.05 9.43 -1.63
N VAL A 152 4.96 10.55 -2.34
CA VAL A 152 4.21 11.74 -1.92
C VAL A 152 2.70 11.56 -2.13
N PHE A 153 2.29 10.97 -3.26
CA PHE A 153 0.88 10.76 -3.55
C PHE A 153 0.23 9.77 -2.57
N GLU A 154 0.97 8.77 -2.08
CA GLU A 154 0.47 7.87 -1.02
C GLU A 154 0.08 8.63 0.25
N ILE A 155 0.86 9.65 0.67
CA ILE A 155 0.49 10.48 1.83
C ILE A 155 -0.82 11.23 1.54
N MET A 156 -0.90 11.90 0.38
CA MET A 156 -2.08 12.67 -0.01
C MET A 156 -3.34 11.79 -0.01
N GLN A 157 -3.26 10.65 -0.68
CA GLN A 157 -4.39 9.77 -0.94
C GLN A 157 -4.86 9.01 0.32
N THR A 158 -3.97 8.79 1.29
CA THR A 158 -4.27 7.98 2.48
C THR A 158 -4.56 8.83 3.73
N TYR A 159 -4.01 10.04 3.86
CA TYR A 159 -4.12 10.83 5.09
C TYR A 159 -4.63 12.27 4.94
N VAL A 160 -4.44 12.92 3.79
CA VAL A 160 -4.72 14.36 3.62
C VAL A 160 -6.12 14.56 3.01
N ARG A 161 -6.86 15.55 3.50
CA ARG A 161 -8.16 15.96 2.95
C ARG A 161 -8.02 17.34 2.29
N PRO A 162 -8.87 17.69 1.30
CA PRO A 162 -8.87 19.01 0.68
C PRO A 162 -9.09 20.19 1.65
N THR A 163 -9.62 19.93 2.85
CA THR A 163 -9.84 20.95 3.89
C THR A 163 -8.65 21.14 4.84
N ASP A 164 -7.61 20.34 4.69
CA ASP A 164 -6.44 20.35 5.58
C ASP A 164 -5.40 21.35 5.09
N ARG A 165 -4.51 21.77 6.00
CA ARG A 165 -3.35 22.61 5.71
C ARG A 165 -2.06 21.84 5.95
N VAL A 166 -1.16 21.87 4.98
CA VAL A 166 0.04 21.02 4.94
C VAL A 166 1.31 21.85 4.79
N GLY A 167 2.26 21.65 5.72
CA GLY A 167 3.63 22.13 5.57
C GLY A 167 4.48 21.12 4.80
N ILE A 168 5.30 21.61 3.87
CA ILE A 168 6.30 20.82 3.13
C ILE A 168 7.68 21.39 3.47
N ILE A 169 8.56 20.59 4.08
CA ILE A 169 9.94 20.98 4.38
C ILE A 169 10.88 20.51 3.26
N GLY A 170 11.45 21.46 2.54
CA GLY A 170 12.40 21.27 1.43
C GLY A 170 11.71 21.23 0.06
N LEU A 171 12.12 22.12 -0.85
CA LEU A 171 11.67 22.12 -2.25
C LEU A 171 12.77 21.51 -3.15
N GLY A 172 12.81 20.17 -3.17
CA GLY A 172 13.55 19.36 -4.13
C GLY A 172 12.62 18.40 -4.86
N GLY A 173 13.12 17.26 -5.34
CA GLY A 173 12.35 16.23 -6.06
C GLY A 173 10.98 15.89 -5.43
N LEU A 174 10.96 15.27 -4.26
CA LEU A 174 9.70 14.96 -3.57
C LEU A 174 8.90 16.22 -3.18
N GLY A 175 9.58 17.31 -2.82
CA GLY A 175 8.95 18.53 -2.32
C GLY A 175 8.12 19.26 -3.38
N HIS A 176 8.65 19.40 -4.59
CA HIS A 176 7.96 20.08 -5.68
C HIS A 176 6.76 19.26 -6.19
N MET A 177 6.89 17.92 -6.19
CA MET A 177 5.76 17.01 -6.44
C MET A 177 4.68 17.11 -5.36
N ALA A 178 5.05 17.31 -4.09
CA ALA A 178 4.08 17.53 -3.00
C ALA A 178 3.29 18.84 -3.18
N VAL A 179 3.95 19.93 -3.57
CA VAL A 179 3.27 21.20 -3.88
C VAL A 179 2.26 20.99 -5.00
N GLN A 180 2.68 20.40 -6.13
CA GLN A 180 1.79 20.18 -7.28
C GLN A 180 0.60 19.27 -6.94
N PHE A 181 0.83 18.11 -6.32
CA PHE A 181 -0.25 17.19 -6.01
C PHE A 181 -1.25 17.78 -5.01
N PHE A 182 -0.77 18.32 -3.88
CA PHE A 182 -1.65 18.76 -2.80
C PHE A 182 -2.47 19.98 -3.23
N THR A 183 -1.85 20.94 -3.93
CA THR A 183 -2.55 22.10 -4.48
C THR A 183 -3.64 21.69 -5.48
N LYS A 184 -3.36 20.75 -6.40
CA LYS A 184 -4.36 20.25 -7.36
C LYS A 184 -5.47 19.43 -6.70
N ALA A 185 -5.24 18.90 -5.50
CA ALA A 185 -6.26 18.28 -4.66
C ALA A 185 -7.06 19.28 -3.81
N GLY A 186 -6.74 20.58 -3.88
CA GLY A 186 -7.46 21.67 -3.20
C GLY A 186 -6.97 21.98 -1.77
N VAL A 187 -5.84 21.39 -1.36
CA VAL A 187 -5.23 21.53 -0.04
C VAL A 187 -4.54 22.90 0.12
N ASP A 188 -4.53 23.46 1.33
CA ASP A 188 -3.77 24.69 1.67
C ASP A 188 -2.29 24.34 1.95
N VAL A 189 -1.38 24.76 1.06
CA VAL A 189 0.02 24.32 1.02
C VAL A 189 0.99 25.43 1.46
N VAL A 190 1.83 25.11 2.44
CA VAL A 190 2.91 25.97 2.94
C VAL A 190 4.26 25.33 2.66
N VAL A 191 5.18 26.05 2.02
CA VAL A 191 6.54 25.57 1.76
C VAL A 191 7.54 26.19 2.74
N PHE A 192 8.40 25.36 3.31
CA PHE A 192 9.51 25.73 4.17
C PHE A 192 10.82 25.33 3.48
N SER A 193 11.64 26.30 3.08
CA SER A 193 12.89 26.07 2.34
C SER A 193 14.09 26.70 3.03
N GLY A 194 15.31 26.25 2.76
CA GLY A 194 16.52 26.80 3.39
C GLY A 194 16.77 28.28 3.04
N SER A 195 16.56 28.64 1.77
CA SER A 195 16.79 30.00 1.22
C SER A 195 15.53 30.55 0.55
N GLU A 196 15.55 31.86 0.25
CA GLU A 196 14.48 32.57 -0.46
C GLU A 196 14.42 32.28 -1.97
N GLY A 197 15.50 31.83 -2.60
CA GLY A 197 15.60 31.72 -4.06
C GLY A 197 14.54 30.81 -4.70
N LYS A 198 14.09 29.78 -3.97
CA LYS A 198 13.02 28.86 -4.41
C LYS A 198 11.58 29.40 -4.20
N ARG A 199 11.39 30.64 -3.71
CA ARG A 199 10.06 31.22 -3.43
C ARG A 199 9.21 31.34 -4.68
N ALA A 200 9.75 31.97 -5.73
CA ALA A 200 8.98 32.26 -6.95
C ALA A 200 8.46 30.97 -7.60
N GLU A 201 9.30 29.94 -7.65
CA GLU A 201 8.93 28.63 -8.20
C GLU A 201 7.87 27.91 -7.36
N ALA A 202 8.02 27.88 -6.02
CA ALA A 202 7.02 27.29 -5.14
C ALA A 202 5.63 27.92 -5.32
N LEU A 203 5.56 29.25 -5.39
CA LEU A 203 4.30 29.97 -5.62
C LEU A 203 3.75 29.74 -7.04
N ALA A 204 4.62 29.64 -8.06
CA ALA A 204 4.22 29.31 -9.43
C ALA A 204 3.67 27.88 -9.57
N MET A 205 4.19 26.91 -8.81
CA MET A 205 3.61 25.57 -8.69
C MET A 205 2.29 25.54 -7.90
N GLY A 206 1.97 26.62 -7.21
CA GLY A 206 0.68 26.85 -6.55
C GLY A 206 0.69 26.76 -5.02
N ALA A 207 1.86 26.73 -4.37
CA ALA A 207 1.92 26.89 -2.91
C ALA A 207 1.26 28.20 -2.47
N ASN A 208 0.48 28.14 -1.39
CA ASN A 208 -0.23 29.31 -0.85
C ASN A 208 0.71 30.26 -0.12
N GLU A 209 1.69 29.71 0.61
CA GLU A 209 2.63 30.45 1.43
C GLU A 209 4.05 29.84 1.35
N PHE A 210 5.09 30.65 1.52
CA PHE A 210 6.49 30.23 1.50
C PHE A 210 7.31 30.95 2.57
N TYR A 211 8.18 30.21 3.26
CA TYR A 211 9.07 30.71 4.31
C TYR A 211 10.48 30.16 4.14
N ALA A 212 11.48 31.05 4.07
CA ALA A 212 12.87 30.66 4.28
C ALA A 212 13.13 30.33 5.76
N THR A 213 13.99 29.33 6.03
CA THR A 213 14.15 28.74 7.36
C THR A 213 15.55 28.89 7.96
N LYS A 214 16.55 29.32 7.16
CA LYS A 214 17.93 29.52 7.63
C LYS A 214 17.98 30.58 8.74
N GLY A 215 18.34 30.15 9.95
CA GLY A 215 18.43 31.00 11.14
C GLY A 215 17.09 31.19 11.88
N VAL A 216 15.98 30.63 11.38
CA VAL A 216 14.67 30.74 12.04
C VAL A 216 14.62 29.80 13.25
N GLN A 217 14.28 30.35 14.41
CA GLN A 217 14.06 29.59 15.65
C GLN A 217 12.58 29.39 15.97
N THR A 218 11.75 30.34 15.55
CA THR A 218 10.27 30.32 15.69
C THR A 218 9.68 31.04 14.49
N PHE A 219 8.54 30.57 14.00
CA PHE A 219 7.81 31.24 12.92
C PHE A 219 6.71 32.13 13.50
N GLU A 220 6.64 33.38 13.05
CA GLU A 220 5.56 34.31 13.39
C GLU A 220 4.51 34.37 12.29
N GLY A 221 3.23 34.53 12.66
CA GLY A 221 2.11 34.71 11.73
C GLY A 221 1.68 33.48 10.92
N VAL A 222 2.44 32.37 10.95
CA VAL A 222 2.10 31.13 10.24
C VAL A 222 0.88 30.46 10.87
N LYS A 223 -0.15 30.17 10.07
CA LYS A 223 -1.35 29.45 10.56
C LYS A 223 -1.02 27.98 10.86
N PRO A 224 -1.59 27.39 11.93
CA PRO A 224 -1.32 26.01 12.31
C PRO A 224 -1.61 24.96 11.23
N LEU A 225 -0.79 23.91 11.21
CA LEU A 225 -0.77 22.83 10.21
C LEU A 225 -1.47 21.56 10.71
N ASP A 226 -2.21 20.88 9.83
CA ASP A 226 -2.76 19.54 10.09
C ASP A 226 -1.71 18.45 9.77
N HIS A 227 -0.84 18.71 8.79
CA HIS A 227 0.20 17.78 8.34
C HIS A 227 1.54 18.49 8.11
N LEU A 228 2.65 17.76 8.31
CA LEU A 228 3.99 18.21 7.98
C LEU A 228 4.74 17.09 7.23
N VAL A 229 5.03 17.31 5.95
CA VAL A 229 5.77 16.37 5.10
C VAL A 229 7.23 16.83 5.01
N VAL A 230 8.17 15.95 5.33
CA VAL A 230 9.59 16.26 5.39
C VAL A 230 10.29 15.63 4.20
N THR A 231 10.61 16.44 3.19
CA THR A 231 11.19 16.05 1.89
C THR A 231 12.66 16.46 1.73
N THR A 232 13.34 16.77 2.84
CA THR A 232 14.79 17.06 2.88
C THR A 232 15.64 15.79 2.93
N ASN A 233 16.88 15.88 2.43
CA ASN A 233 17.86 14.78 2.43
C ASN A 233 18.52 14.53 3.81
N ALA A 234 18.18 15.33 4.82
CA ALA A 234 18.52 15.13 6.22
C ALA A 234 17.35 15.57 7.10
N LEU A 235 17.22 14.99 8.30
CA LEU A 235 16.23 15.43 9.28
C LEU A 235 16.42 16.91 9.67
N PRO A 236 15.33 17.71 9.78
CA PRO A 236 15.39 19.11 10.19
C PRO A 236 15.58 19.27 11.71
N ASP A 237 15.92 20.49 12.16
CA ASP A 237 15.61 20.90 13.54
C ASP A 237 14.09 20.97 13.69
N TRP A 238 13.54 20.21 14.64
CA TRP A 238 12.10 20.11 14.87
C TRP A 238 11.52 21.29 15.64
N ASN A 239 12.32 22.02 16.42
CA ASN A 239 11.82 23.02 17.36
C ASN A 239 10.97 24.13 16.71
N PRO A 240 11.37 24.72 15.55
CA PRO A 240 10.57 25.75 14.90
C PRO A 240 9.21 25.24 14.40
N TYR A 241 9.13 23.98 13.97
CA TYR A 241 7.95 23.41 13.33
C TYR A 241 6.94 22.81 14.32
N LEU A 242 7.39 22.22 15.43
CA LEU A 242 6.49 21.57 16.40
C LEU A 242 5.49 22.55 17.03
N GLY A 243 5.85 23.83 17.15
CA GLY A 243 4.92 24.88 17.61
C GLY A 243 3.84 25.27 16.58
N LEU A 244 4.01 24.92 15.31
CA LEU A 244 3.03 25.17 14.24
C LEU A 244 2.00 24.04 14.09
N MET A 245 2.21 22.90 14.73
CA MET A 245 1.39 21.71 14.55
C MET A 245 0.08 21.81 15.36
N LYS A 246 -1.07 21.59 14.71
CA LYS A 246 -2.37 21.52 15.39
C LYS A 246 -2.44 20.32 16.36
N PRO A 247 -3.33 20.36 17.37
CA PRO A 247 -3.67 19.15 18.11
C PRO A 247 -4.14 18.03 17.17
N LYS A 248 -3.62 16.81 17.36
CA LYS A 248 -3.86 15.60 16.55
C LYS A 248 -3.37 15.65 15.10
N SER A 249 -2.44 16.54 14.79
CA SER A 249 -1.75 16.60 13.50
C SER A 249 -0.80 15.42 13.26
N SER A 250 -0.30 15.27 12.02
CA SER A 250 0.64 14.21 11.63
C SER A 250 1.92 14.73 10.97
N ILE A 251 3.04 14.06 11.25
CA ILE A 251 4.36 14.30 10.64
C ILE A 251 4.74 13.09 9.79
N TYR A 252 5.24 13.33 8.58
CA TYR A 252 5.64 12.31 7.59
C TYR A 252 7.11 12.48 7.21
N PRO A 253 8.04 11.79 7.89
CA PRO A 253 9.45 11.78 7.50
C PRO A 253 9.63 10.95 6.22
N LEU A 254 9.98 11.61 5.10
CA LEU A 254 10.34 10.95 3.84
C LEU A 254 11.85 10.92 3.59
N THR A 255 12.65 11.56 4.45
CA THR A 255 14.11 11.49 4.43
C THR A 255 14.60 10.04 4.47
N ALA A 256 15.23 9.60 3.38
CA ALA A 256 15.82 8.27 3.28
C ALA A 256 17.18 8.24 4.01
N GLU A 257 17.17 8.12 5.33
CA GLU A 257 18.40 7.97 6.11
C GLU A 257 18.32 6.86 7.17
N TRP A 258 19.50 6.41 7.62
CA TRP A 258 19.65 5.24 8.50
C TRP A 258 19.94 5.62 9.97
N SER A 259 19.88 6.90 10.30
CA SER A 259 20.07 7.40 11.67
C SER A 259 18.79 7.24 12.50
N ASN A 260 18.88 7.53 13.81
CA ASN A 260 17.71 7.55 14.68
C ASN A 260 16.93 8.86 14.48
N LEU A 261 15.61 8.76 14.36
CA LEU A 261 14.72 9.92 14.45
C LEU A 261 14.75 10.50 15.87
N VAL A 262 15.52 11.57 16.08
CA VAL A 262 15.58 12.32 17.34
C VAL A 262 14.64 13.52 17.26
N ILE A 263 13.58 13.52 18.06
CA ILE A 263 12.53 14.54 18.06
C ILE A 263 12.05 14.83 19.50
N PRO A 264 11.76 16.10 19.88
CA PRO A 264 11.23 16.43 21.21
C PRO A 264 9.91 15.72 21.52
N ILE A 265 9.89 14.93 22.59
CA ILE A 265 8.74 14.07 22.94
C ILE A 265 7.55 14.84 23.55
N MET A 266 7.81 15.91 24.32
CA MET A 266 6.75 16.62 25.05
C MET A 266 5.74 17.32 24.13
N PRO A 267 6.13 18.03 23.04
CA PRO A 267 5.17 18.55 22.06
C PRO A 267 4.30 17.47 21.42
N ILE A 268 4.87 16.29 21.11
CA ILE A 268 4.13 15.16 20.54
C ILE A 268 3.04 14.68 21.50
N ILE A 269 3.39 14.47 22.78
CA ILE A 269 2.44 14.02 23.82
C ILE A 269 1.35 15.06 24.04
N LEU A 270 1.72 16.34 24.26
CA LEU A 270 0.76 17.40 24.59
C LEU A 270 -0.13 17.79 23.41
N GLY A 271 0.39 17.74 22.18
CA GLY A 271 -0.40 17.92 20.96
C GLY A 271 -1.18 16.66 20.53
N GLY A 272 -0.89 15.48 21.08
CA GLY A 272 -1.44 14.21 20.59
C GLY A 272 -1.06 13.93 19.14
N MET A 273 0.14 14.33 18.73
CA MET A 273 0.61 14.26 17.34
C MET A 273 1.01 12.83 16.95
N SER A 274 0.88 12.51 15.66
CA SER A 274 1.37 11.24 15.09
C SER A 274 2.63 11.44 14.26
N ILE A 275 3.57 10.50 14.35
CA ILE A 275 4.67 10.36 13.38
C ILE A 275 4.38 9.12 12.55
N VAL A 276 4.24 9.30 11.24
CA VAL A 276 3.75 8.27 10.32
C VAL A 276 4.83 7.93 9.32
N GLY A 277 5.37 6.71 9.40
CA GLY A 277 6.28 6.19 8.39
C GLY A 277 5.52 5.70 7.15
N THR A 278 5.90 6.19 5.98
CA THR A 278 5.33 5.83 4.68
C THR A 278 6.42 5.34 3.73
N VAL A 279 6.08 4.50 2.75
CA VAL A 279 7.02 4.04 1.72
C VAL A 279 6.28 3.77 0.42
N ILE A 280 6.62 4.52 -0.64
CA ILE A 280 6.05 4.48 -2.00
C ILE A 280 4.51 4.45 -2.05
N ALA A 281 3.93 4.29 -3.24
CA ALA A 281 2.50 4.02 -3.39
C ALA A 281 2.18 2.53 -3.35
N SER A 282 0.99 2.19 -2.85
CA SER A 282 0.34 0.91 -3.19
C SER A 282 0.06 0.83 -4.69
N ARG A 283 -0.08 -0.38 -5.27
CA ARG A 283 -0.40 -0.54 -6.71
C ARG A 283 -1.67 0.20 -7.13
N ALA A 284 -2.66 0.28 -6.24
CA ALA A 284 -3.90 1.00 -6.49
C ALA A 284 -3.67 2.52 -6.54
N ASN A 285 -2.85 3.06 -5.63
CA ASN A 285 -2.54 4.47 -5.58
C ASN A 285 -1.56 4.89 -6.68
N GLN A 286 -0.63 4.02 -7.11
CA GLN A 286 0.23 4.26 -8.27
C GLN A 286 -0.59 4.53 -9.55
N LYS A 287 -1.62 3.71 -9.82
CA LYS A 287 -2.52 3.90 -10.97
C LYS A 287 -3.31 5.21 -10.85
N ARG A 288 -3.89 5.49 -9.68
CA ARG A 288 -4.61 6.75 -9.40
C ARG A 288 -3.72 7.97 -9.55
N MET A 289 -2.47 7.91 -9.12
CA MET A 289 -1.50 8.98 -9.24
C MET A 289 -1.22 9.31 -10.71
N LEU A 290 -0.99 8.30 -11.55
CA LEU A 290 -0.77 8.53 -12.99
C LEU A 290 -2.00 9.13 -13.66
N GLU A 291 -3.21 8.63 -13.35
CA GLU A 291 -4.48 9.21 -13.83
C GLU A 291 -4.69 10.65 -13.34
N PHE A 292 -4.31 10.95 -12.10
CA PHE A 292 -4.41 12.28 -11.50
C PHE A 292 -3.40 13.24 -12.14
N ALA A 293 -2.16 12.81 -12.35
CA ALA A 293 -1.13 13.60 -13.01
C ALA A 293 -1.54 13.95 -14.45
N ALA A 294 -2.05 12.97 -15.20
CA ALA A 294 -2.61 13.18 -16.54
C ALA A 294 -3.75 14.22 -16.53
N ARG A 295 -4.75 14.02 -15.64
CA ARG A 295 -5.94 14.89 -15.55
C ARG A 295 -5.59 16.34 -15.21
N HIS A 296 -4.63 16.54 -14.31
CA HIS A 296 -4.25 17.86 -13.80
C HIS A 296 -3.03 18.47 -14.51
N SER A 297 -2.50 17.81 -15.55
CA SER A 297 -1.29 18.20 -16.29
C SER A 297 -0.07 18.43 -15.38
N ILE A 298 0.05 17.61 -14.33
CA ILE A 298 1.18 17.65 -13.40
C ILE A 298 2.40 17.05 -14.08
N ARG A 299 3.54 17.73 -13.98
CA ARG A 299 4.80 17.33 -14.58
C ARG A 299 5.92 17.56 -13.56
N PRO A 300 6.77 16.56 -13.27
CA PRO A 300 8.01 16.83 -12.55
C PRO A 300 8.85 17.85 -13.31
N VAL A 301 9.54 18.74 -12.59
CA VAL A 301 10.57 19.60 -13.19
C VAL A 301 11.84 18.76 -13.34
N ILE A 302 12.39 18.72 -14.56
CA ILE A 302 13.41 17.73 -14.93
C ILE A 302 14.60 18.33 -15.66
N GLU A 303 15.74 17.67 -15.54
CA GLU A 303 16.92 17.80 -16.40
C GLU A 303 17.20 16.44 -17.06
N GLU A 304 17.41 16.41 -18.37
CA GLU A 304 17.58 15.18 -19.14
C GLU A 304 19.05 14.86 -19.41
N PHE A 305 19.38 13.57 -19.32
CA PHE A 305 20.69 13.01 -19.59
C PHE A 305 20.54 11.77 -20.48
N LYS A 306 21.59 11.35 -21.16
CA LYS A 306 21.53 10.13 -22.00
C LYS A 306 21.53 8.86 -21.14
N LEU A 307 20.78 7.82 -21.55
CA LEU A 307 20.86 6.49 -20.93
C LEU A 307 22.14 5.74 -21.36
N ASP A 308 23.28 6.33 -21.06
CA ASP A 308 24.59 5.69 -21.15
C ASP A 308 25.41 5.93 -19.88
N LYS A 309 26.63 5.37 -19.83
CA LYS A 309 27.49 5.44 -18.65
C LYS A 309 27.75 6.89 -18.22
N ASN A 310 28.01 7.78 -19.19
CA ASN A 310 28.39 9.16 -18.93
C ASN A 310 27.16 9.95 -18.46
N GLY A 311 26.01 9.81 -19.13
CA GLY A 311 24.79 10.50 -18.73
C GLY A 311 24.28 10.07 -17.34
N VAL A 312 24.45 8.80 -16.98
CA VAL A 312 24.19 8.32 -15.61
C VAL A 312 25.20 8.93 -14.62
N GLU A 313 26.50 8.99 -14.93
CA GLU A 313 27.50 9.63 -14.06
C GLU A 313 27.26 11.14 -13.87
N GLU A 314 26.92 11.86 -14.94
CA GLU A 314 26.62 13.30 -14.92
C GLU A 314 25.33 13.59 -14.14
N GLY A 315 24.25 12.83 -14.38
CA GLY A 315 22.99 12.99 -13.66
C GLY A 315 23.11 12.64 -12.17
N MET A 316 23.86 11.59 -11.81
CA MET A 316 24.16 11.26 -10.42
C MET A 316 25.00 12.35 -9.71
N GLN A 317 25.85 13.09 -10.44
CA GLN A 317 26.60 14.23 -9.89
C GLN A 317 25.72 15.47 -9.60
N LYS A 318 24.51 15.54 -10.17
CA LYS A 318 23.53 16.59 -9.82
C LYS A 318 22.85 16.34 -8.48
N LEU A 319 22.85 15.11 -7.98
CA LEU A 319 22.31 14.80 -6.66
C LEU A 319 23.18 15.46 -5.57
N PRO A 320 22.59 16.16 -4.58
CA PRO A 320 23.34 16.67 -3.44
C PRO A 320 23.94 15.49 -2.66
N MET A 321 25.27 15.51 -2.47
CA MET A 321 25.98 14.41 -1.80
C MET A 321 25.47 14.20 -0.37
N SER A 322 25.28 12.93 0.00
CA SER A 322 25.11 12.51 1.39
C SER A 322 26.48 12.21 1.99
N ASP A 323 27.01 13.09 2.84
CA ASP A 323 28.29 12.94 3.56
C ASP A 323 28.30 11.79 4.61
N ARG A 324 27.42 10.79 4.47
CA ARG A 324 27.14 9.75 5.48
C ARG A 324 27.32 8.36 4.87
N GLU A 325 27.97 7.47 5.61
CA GLU A 325 28.30 6.12 5.16
C GLU A 325 27.05 5.33 4.72
N PRO A 326 27.13 4.57 3.60
CA PRO A 326 26.03 3.71 3.17
C PRO A 326 25.77 2.59 4.18
N PRO A 327 24.53 2.10 4.30
CA PRO A 327 24.16 1.08 5.28
C PRO A 327 24.90 -0.22 4.98
N THR A 328 25.48 -0.85 6.00
CA THR A 328 26.20 -2.11 5.82
C THR A 328 25.27 -3.20 5.26
N ARG A 329 25.83 -4.13 4.49
CA ARG A 329 25.10 -5.31 3.95
C ARG A 329 24.36 -6.08 5.05
N GLU A 330 24.92 -6.12 6.26
CA GLU A 330 24.29 -6.74 7.43
C GLU A 330 23.09 -5.94 7.95
N TYR A 331 23.13 -4.60 7.98
CA TYR A 331 21.99 -3.79 8.43
C TYR A 331 20.76 -3.98 7.54
N LEU A 332 20.95 -3.93 6.21
CA LEU A 332 19.85 -4.12 5.25
C LEU A 332 19.27 -5.54 5.26
N ALA A 333 20.09 -6.56 5.51
CA ALA A 333 19.63 -7.93 5.68
C ALA A 333 18.90 -8.12 7.03
N THR A 334 19.49 -7.64 8.13
CA THR A 334 19.05 -8.01 9.48
C THR A 334 17.90 -7.16 10.04
N SER A 335 17.70 -5.92 9.58
CA SER A 335 16.64 -5.02 10.10
C SER A 335 15.23 -5.61 10.04
N PHE A 336 14.91 -6.40 9.01
CA PHE A 336 13.63 -7.09 8.87
C PHE A 336 13.71 -8.56 9.28
N ASP A 337 14.81 -9.26 8.97
CA ASP A 337 14.93 -10.68 9.28
C ASP A 337 15.10 -10.96 10.78
N LYS A 338 15.72 -10.07 11.58
CA LYS A 338 15.74 -10.21 13.05
C LYS A 338 14.33 -10.09 13.65
N SER A 339 13.54 -9.12 13.19
CA SER A 339 12.15 -8.95 13.63
C SER A 339 11.27 -10.12 13.19
N ALA A 340 11.38 -10.55 11.93
CA ALA A 340 10.62 -11.68 11.40
C ALA A 340 11.02 -13.02 12.02
N SER A 341 12.31 -13.25 12.30
CA SER A 341 12.79 -14.45 13.00
C SER A 341 12.44 -14.46 14.48
N ALA A 342 12.48 -13.31 15.18
CA ALA A 342 12.00 -13.20 16.56
C ALA A 342 10.49 -13.49 16.67
N VAL A 343 9.68 -12.94 15.74
CA VAL A 343 8.25 -13.26 15.67
C VAL A 343 8.01 -14.74 15.33
N ARG A 344 8.72 -15.32 14.34
CA ARG A 344 8.62 -16.76 14.05
C ARG A 344 9.01 -17.62 15.24
N ALA A 345 10.14 -17.33 15.90
CA ALA A 345 10.58 -18.06 17.09
C ALA A 345 9.56 -17.95 18.25
N TYR A 346 8.94 -16.78 18.44
CA TYR A 346 7.84 -16.64 19.41
C TYR A 346 6.60 -17.46 18.99
N THR A 347 6.23 -17.43 17.71
CA THR A 347 5.06 -18.13 17.17
C THR A 347 5.25 -19.65 17.23
N ASP A 348 6.40 -20.17 16.82
CA ASP A 348 6.77 -21.59 16.90
C ASP A 348 6.82 -22.06 18.35
N ARG A 349 7.36 -21.23 19.26
CA ARG A 349 7.38 -21.53 20.70
C ARG A 349 5.97 -21.51 21.28
N PHE A 350 5.11 -20.58 20.88
CA PHE A 350 3.71 -20.53 21.30
C PHE A 350 2.93 -21.74 20.79
N GLU A 351 3.10 -22.09 19.51
CA GLU A 351 2.43 -23.22 18.89
C GLU A 351 2.88 -24.55 19.52
N THR A 352 4.18 -24.69 19.79
CA THR A 352 4.75 -25.92 20.37
C THR A 352 4.48 -26.06 21.87
N ALA A 353 4.56 -24.98 22.65
CA ALA A 353 4.40 -25.04 24.11
C ALA A 353 2.93 -24.97 24.57
N TYR A 354 2.05 -24.29 23.82
CA TYR A 354 0.65 -24.07 24.23
C TYR A 354 -0.34 -24.64 23.22
N ALA A 355 -0.28 -24.27 21.94
CA ALA A 355 -1.34 -24.61 20.98
C ALA A 355 -1.43 -26.12 20.69
N ARG A 356 -0.31 -26.79 20.34
CA ARG A 356 -0.28 -28.23 20.05
C ARG A 356 -0.59 -29.10 21.29
N PRO A 357 -0.08 -28.80 22.50
CA PRO A 357 -0.50 -29.52 23.71
C PRO A 357 -1.97 -29.32 24.07
N ALA A 358 -2.50 -28.10 23.92
CA ALA A 358 -3.93 -27.83 24.13
C ALA A 358 -4.81 -28.56 23.10
N LEU A 359 -4.42 -28.52 21.82
CA LEU A 359 -5.09 -29.29 20.76
C LEU A 359 -5.07 -30.79 21.06
N ARG A 360 -3.90 -31.39 21.35
CA ARG A 360 -3.81 -32.82 21.72
C ARG A 360 -4.70 -33.18 22.91
N LYS A 361 -4.67 -32.39 23.99
CA LYS A 361 -5.56 -32.60 25.14
C LYS A 361 -7.03 -32.51 24.76
N SER A 362 -7.41 -31.53 23.92
CA SER A 362 -8.78 -31.42 23.43
C SER A 362 -9.19 -32.60 22.55
N THR A 363 -8.31 -33.08 21.65
CA THR A 363 -8.58 -34.25 20.81
C THR A 363 -8.76 -35.50 21.66
N GLN A 364 -7.88 -35.78 22.63
CA GLN A 364 -8.04 -36.91 23.55
C GLN A 364 -9.34 -36.80 24.36
N TYR A 365 -9.65 -35.62 24.91
CA TYR A 365 -10.90 -35.38 25.64
C TYR A 365 -12.15 -35.64 24.77
N PHE A 366 -12.10 -35.28 23.49
CA PHE A 366 -13.19 -35.49 22.53
C PHE A 366 -13.20 -36.88 21.87
N GLU A 367 -12.15 -37.68 22.02
CA GLU A 367 -12.10 -39.10 21.66
C GLU A 367 -12.62 -39.99 22.81
N GLU A 368 -12.31 -39.64 24.06
CA GLU A 368 -12.74 -40.38 25.26
C GLU A 368 -14.18 -40.03 25.71
N VAL A 369 -14.62 -38.78 25.51
CA VAL A 369 -16.01 -38.36 25.74
C VAL A 369 -16.75 -38.39 24.41
N PRO A 370 -17.68 -39.35 24.17
CA PRO A 370 -18.43 -39.39 22.91
C PRO A 370 -19.34 -38.16 22.81
N ILE A 371 -18.88 -37.14 22.08
CA ILE A 371 -19.60 -35.87 21.87
C ILE A 371 -21.04 -36.14 21.41
N THR A 372 -21.25 -37.18 20.61
CA THR A 372 -22.57 -37.62 20.15
C THR A 372 -23.54 -37.86 21.30
N ALA A 373 -23.15 -38.47 22.42
CA ALA A 373 -24.07 -38.74 23.53
C ALA A 373 -24.49 -37.45 24.24
N THR A 374 -23.53 -36.59 24.62
CA THR A 374 -23.83 -35.33 25.33
C THR A 374 -24.55 -34.33 24.41
N PHE A 375 -24.15 -34.25 23.13
CA PHE A 375 -24.78 -33.36 22.16
C PHE A 375 -26.20 -33.83 21.81
N VAL A 376 -26.45 -35.14 21.65
CA VAL A 376 -27.81 -35.68 21.46
C VAL A 376 -28.67 -35.51 22.72
N ALA A 377 -28.12 -35.68 23.92
CA ALA A 377 -28.88 -35.48 25.17
C ALA A 377 -29.30 -34.01 25.35
N VAL A 378 -28.40 -33.05 25.10
CA VAL A 378 -28.72 -31.61 25.11
C VAL A 378 -29.70 -31.28 23.99
N PHE A 379 -29.50 -31.80 22.77
CA PHE A 379 -30.40 -31.59 21.64
C PHE A 379 -31.82 -32.13 21.91
N ALA A 380 -31.94 -33.31 22.53
CA ALA A 380 -33.22 -33.87 22.95
C ALA A 380 -33.90 -32.98 24.00
N ALA A 381 -33.18 -32.55 25.03
CA ALA A 381 -33.73 -31.65 26.05
C ALA A 381 -34.27 -30.34 25.45
N PHE A 382 -33.51 -29.70 24.54
CA PHE A 382 -33.95 -28.48 23.85
C PHE A 382 -35.04 -28.70 22.80
N ALA A 383 -35.17 -29.90 22.21
CA ALA A 383 -36.27 -30.24 21.30
C ALA A 383 -37.60 -30.46 22.04
N PHE A 384 -37.58 -30.89 23.30
CA PHE A 384 -38.79 -31.08 24.11
C PHE A 384 -39.38 -29.77 24.67
N VAL A 385 -38.56 -28.75 24.94
CA VAL A 385 -39.04 -27.46 25.51
C VAL A 385 -40.11 -26.79 24.64
N PRO A 386 -39.95 -26.62 23.30
CA PRO A 386 -40.98 -26.04 22.45
C PRO A 386 -42.28 -26.85 22.40
N VAL A 387 -42.18 -28.19 22.47
CA VAL A 387 -43.35 -29.09 22.48
C VAL A 387 -44.10 -28.97 23.81
N ALA A 388 -43.40 -28.93 24.93
CA ALA A 388 -44.00 -28.74 26.25
C ALA A 388 -44.70 -27.36 26.36
N VAL A 389 -44.05 -26.29 25.89
CA VAL A 389 -44.65 -24.95 25.81
C VAL A 389 -45.89 -24.95 24.92
N PHE A 390 -45.84 -25.60 23.75
CA PHE A 390 -47.00 -25.71 22.86
C PHE A 390 -48.17 -26.46 23.49
N ILE A 391 -47.92 -27.55 24.23
CA ILE A 391 -48.96 -28.32 24.94
C ILE A 391 -49.60 -27.47 26.04
N VAL A 392 -48.80 -26.82 26.89
CA VAL A 392 -49.30 -25.95 27.97
C VAL A 392 -50.11 -24.78 27.39
N PHE A 393 -49.62 -24.14 26.33
CA PHE A 393 -50.32 -23.02 25.69
C PHE A 393 -51.61 -23.46 24.97
N SER A 394 -51.62 -24.65 24.37
CA SER A 394 -52.82 -25.24 23.75
C SER A 394 -53.89 -25.56 24.80
N LEU A 395 -53.50 -26.15 25.94
CA LEU A 395 -54.40 -26.39 27.07
C LEU A 395 -54.97 -25.09 27.62
N PHE A 396 -54.14 -24.06 27.80
CA PHE A 396 -54.58 -22.74 28.26
C PHE A 396 -55.54 -22.06 27.26
N SER A 397 -55.29 -22.23 25.96
CA SER A 397 -56.13 -21.71 24.88
C SER A 397 -57.50 -22.40 24.85
N VAL A 398 -57.55 -23.73 24.96
CA VAL A 398 -58.81 -24.50 25.05
C VAL A 398 -59.59 -24.12 26.31
N LEU A 399 -58.93 -23.98 27.46
CA LEU A 399 -59.57 -23.55 28.70
C LEU A 399 -60.15 -22.13 28.58
N SER A 400 -59.38 -21.21 27.96
CA SER A 400 -59.81 -19.84 27.69
C SER A 400 -61.00 -19.78 26.74
N ILE A 401 -61.01 -20.61 25.67
CA ILE A 401 -62.15 -20.75 24.76
C ILE A 401 -63.39 -21.29 25.49
N PHE A 402 -63.22 -22.23 26.44
CA PHE A 402 -64.32 -22.76 27.23
C PHE A 402 -64.95 -21.71 28.17
N PHE A 403 -64.13 -20.94 28.89
CA PHE A 403 -64.62 -19.81 29.69
C PHE A 403 -65.20 -18.66 28.85
N LEU A 404 -64.67 -18.44 27.65
CA LEU A 404 -65.20 -17.45 26.72
C LEU A 404 -66.51 -17.92 26.08
N ALA A 405 -66.69 -19.22 25.83
CA ALA A 405 -67.97 -19.79 25.39
C ALA A 405 -69.06 -19.66 26.49
N LEU A 406 -68.69 -19.87 27.76
CA LEU A 406 -69.58 -19.61 28.90
C LEU A 406 -70.04 -18.14 29.00
N SER A 407 -69.19 -17.18 28.62
CA SER A 407 -69.51 -15.73 28.73
C SER A 407 -70.12 -15.14 27.45
N THR A 408 -69.77 -15.64 26.27
CA THR A 408 -70.37 -15.23 24.98
C THR A 408 -71.78 -15.78 24.75
N ALA A 409 -72.21 -16.76 25.55
CA ALA A 409 -73.62 -17.12 25.69
C ALA A 409 -74.52 -15.98 26.22
N PHE A 410 -73.96 -14.82 26.61
CA PHE A 410 -74.70 -13.73 27.23
C PHE A 410 -74.66 -12.36 26.50
N ILE A 411 -73.75 -12.12 25.54
CA ILE A 411 -73.65 -10.80 24.86
C ILE A 411 -73.33 -10.95 23.35
N LEU A 412 -74.07 -10.21 22.52
CA LEU A 412 -74.12 -10.36 21.06
C LEU A 412 -73.05 -9.53 20.29
N SER A 413 -72.58 -10.11 19.18
CA SER A 413 -71.94 -9.51 17.99
C SER A 413 -71.29 -8.12 18.08
N SER A 414 -70.04 -8.06 18.53
CA SER A 414 -69.04 -7.05 18.10
C SER A 414 -67.60 -7.53 18.33
N THR A 415 -67.40 -8.40 19.32
CA THR A 415 -66.08 -8.87 19.80
C THR A 415 -65.45 -10.00 18.98
N LEU A 416 -66.24 -10.78 18.25
CA LEU A 416 -65.76 -11.96 17.49
C LEU A 416 -64.70 -11.62 16.44
N LEU A 417 -64.87 -10.53 15.68
CA LEU A 417 -63.94 -10.18 14.61
C LEU A 417 -62.57 -9.78 15.16
N LEU A 418 -62.55 -8.93 16.20
CA LEU A 418 -61.32 -8.56 16.91
C LEU A 418 -60.64 -9.81 17.50
N PHE A 419 -61.39 -10.70 18.16
CA PHE A 419 -60.86 -11.94 18.69
C PHE A 419 -60.20 -12.82 17.62
N PHE A 420 -60.85 -13.04 16.47
CA PHE A 420 -60.24 -13.81 15.38
C PHE A 420 -59.00 -13.13 14.80
N THR A 421 -58.97 -11.79 14.68
CA THR A 421 -57.75 -11.09 14.23
C THR A 421 -56.60 -11.20 15.24
N SER A 422 -56.87 -11.08 16.54
CA SER A 422 -55.85 -11.26 17.59
C SER A 422 -55.34 -12.71 17.65
N LEU A 423 -56.23 -13.69 17.52
CA LEU A 423 -55.86 -15.11 17.48
C LEU A 423 -54.99 -15.44 16.26
N LEU A 424 -55.35 -14.92 15.08
CA LEU A 424 -54.55 -15.07 13.86
C LEU A 424 -53.16 -14.42 14.01
N LEU A 425 -53.10 -13.20 14.53
CA LEU A 425 -51.84 -12.48 14.74
C LEU A 425 -50.92 -13.23 15.73
N LEU A 426 -51.48 -13.73 16.84
CA LEU A 426 -50.75 -14.55 17.81
C LEU A 426 -50.23 -15.85 17.18
N THR A 427 -51.06 -16.52 16.37
CA THR A 427 -50.66 -17.75 15.67
C THR A 427 -49.50 -17.50 14.70
N LEU A 428 -49.52 -16.37 13.98
CA LEU A 428 -48.45 -15.95 13.09
C LEU A 428 -47.15 -15.59 13.84
N CYS A 429 -47.25 -14.86 14.97
CA CYS A 429 -46.09 -14.57 15.82
C CYS A 429 -45.44 -15.85 16.38
N VAL A 430 -46.24 -16.82 16.82
CA VAL A 430 -45.74 -18.13 17.28
C VAL A 430 -45.08 -18.89 16.13
N ALA A 431 -45.73 -18.99 14.97
CA ALA A 431 -45.15 -19.65 13.79
C ALA A 431 -43.80 -19.02 13.37
N PHE A 432 -43.70 -17.69 13.39
CA PHE A 432 -42.45 -16.98 13.10
C PHE A 432 -41.35 -17.28 14.13
N PHE A 433 -41.68 -17.30 15.42
CA PHE A 433 -40.72 -17.66 16.48
C PHE A 433 -40.17 -19.08 16.31
N PHE A 434 -41.04 -20.06 16.03
CA PHE A 434 -40.63 -21.44 15.75
C PHE A 434 -39.73 -21.55 14.50
N ALA A 435 -40.05 -20.83 13.42
CA ALA A 435 -39.25 -20.80 12.20
C ALA A 435 -37.84 -20.19 12.44
N LEU A 436 -37.77 -19.13 13.23
CA LEU A 436 -36.51 -18.49 13.64
C LEU A 436 -35.64 -19.44 14.48
N CYS A 437 -36.21 -20.08 15.51
CA CYS A 437 -35.49 -21.07 16.32
C CYS A 437 -34.95 -22.22 15.47
N THR A 438 -35.78 -22.80 14.60
CA THR A 438 -35.36 -23.91 13.71
C THR A 438 -34.20 -23.48 12.79
N THR A 439 -34.26 -22.27 12.25
CA THR A 439 -33.22 -21.73 11.36
C THR A 439 -31.90 -21.53 12.10
N LEU A 440 -31.93 -20.97 13.31
CA LEU A 440 -30.74 -20.79 14.15
C LEU A 440 -30.08 -22.14 14.51
N THR A 441 -30.89 -23.16 14.84
CA THR A 441 -30.39 -24.53 15.09
C THR A 441 -29.72 -25.14 13.86
N LEU A 442 -30.32 -25.00 12.67
CA LEU A 442 -29.75 -25.51 11.41
C LEU A 442 -28.43 -24.80 11.05
N VAL A 443 -28.36 -23.48 11.18
CA VAL A 443 -27.14 -22.69 10.91
C VAL A 443 -26.02 -23.09 11.88
N SER A 444 -26.30 -23.20 13.19
CA SER A 444 -25.34 -23.65 14.19
C SER A 444 -24.79 -25.05 13.86
N THR A 445 -25.67 -25.97 13.49
CA THR A 445 -25.32 -27.35 13.10
C THR A 445 -24.42 -27.38 11.86
N TYR A 446 -24.75 -26.59 10.83
CA TYR A 446 -23.96 -26.51 9.59
C TYR A 446 -22.55 -25.94 9.84
N VAL A 447 -22.43 -24.90 10.68
CA VAL A 447 -21.13 -24.32 11.06
C VAL A 447 -20.27 -25.36 11.81
N GLY A 448 -20.85 -26.09 12.76
CA GLY A 448 -20.17 -27.19 13.47
C GLY A 448 -19.67 -28.28 12.52
N TYR A 449 -20.52 -28.74 11.59
CA TYR A 449 -20.12 -29.73 10.58
C TYR A 449 -18.98 -29.25 9.68
N ARG A 450 -19.04 -27.99 9.21
CA ARG A 450 -18.00 -27.40 8.34
C ARG A 450 -16.66 -27.25 9.05
N LEU A 451 -16.64 -26.89 10.33
CA LEU A 451 -15.41 -26.83 11.12
C LEU A 451 -14.75 -28.21 11.25
N VAL A 452 -15.53 -29.28 11.49
CA VAL A 452 -15.04 -30.67 11.59
C VAL A 452 -14.55 -31.22 10.25
N THR A 453 -15.13 -30.82 9.11
CA THR A 453 -14.64 -31.25 7.78
C THR A 453 -13.37 -30.50 7.36
N LEU A 454 -13.25 -29.21 7.69
CA LEU A 454 -12.07 -28.42 7.35
C LEU A 454 -10.80 -28.85 8.11
N THR A 455 -10.93 -29.34 9.34
CA THR A 455 -9.80 -29.87 10.12
C THR A 455 -9.32 -31.24 9.60
N LYS A 456 -10.22 -32.09 9.08
CA LYS A 456 -9.85 -33.39 8.49
C LYS A 456 -9.14 -33.29 7.13
N ASN A 457 -9.50 -32.31 6.28
CA ASN A 457 -9.09 -32.31 4.86
C ASN A 457 -7.76 -31.62 4.53
N ARG A 458 -7.02 -31.06 5.51
CA ARG A 458 -5.75 -30.34 5.23
C ARG A 458 -4.49 -31.20 5.19
N VAL A 459 -4.58 -32.51 5.40
CA VAL A 459 -3.41 -33.41 5.43
C VAL A 459 -3.16 -34.07 4.06
N GLY A 460 -2.45 -33.34 3.19
CA GLY A 460 -1.67 -33.92 2.08
C GLY A 460 -2.29 -33.90 0.68
N ARG A 461 -1.67 -33.12 -0.23
CA ARG A 461 -1.28 -33.49 -1.62
C ARG A 461 -0.60 -32.30 -2.35
N PRO A 462 0.49 -32.51 -3.12
CA PRO A 462 1.09 -31.51 -4.01
C PRO A 462 0.56 -31.60 -5.46
N TYR A 463 0.81 -30.57 -6.28
CA TYR A 463 0.25 -30.40 -7.65
C TYR A 463 1.34 -30.42 -8.75
N PRO A 464 1.12 -31.06 -9.91
CA PRO A 464 2.09 -31.10 -11.03
C PRO A 464 1.81 -30.08 -12.17
N ARG A 465 2.83 -29.82 -13.02
CA ARG A 465 2.81 -28.92 -14.19
C ARG A 465 2.75 -29.66 -15.54
N ARG A 466 2.35 -28.99 -16.63
CA ARG A 466 2.65 -29.38 -18.04
C ARG A 466 2.73 -28.17 -19.00
N VAL A 467 3.30 -28.37 -20.20
CA VAL A 467 3.85 -27.34 -21.13
C VAL A 467 3.63 -27.76 -22.61
N VAL A 468 3.28 -26.84 -23.53
CA VAL A 468 3.41 -26.93 -25.03
C VAL A 468 3.28 -25.53 -25.71
N PRO A 469 3.61 -25.29 -27.01
CA PRO A 469 4.37 -24.10 -27.45
C PRO A 469 3.78 -23.20 -28.59
N VAL A 470 4.64 -22.36 -29.22
CA VAL A 470 4.38 -21.02 -29.84
C VAL A 470 4.58 -20.94 -31.38
N PRO A 471 3.89 -20.01 -32.06
CA PRO A 471 4.47 -19.08 -33.09
C PRO A 471 3.93 -17.62 -32.98
N ARG A 472 4.44 -16.52 -33.58
CA ARG A 472 5.73 -16.08 -34.17
C ARG A 472 5.73 -14.51 -34.29
N LYS A 473 6.88 -13.84 -34.52
CA LYS A 473 7.12 -12.36 -34.53
C LYS A 473 6.95 -11.61 -35.87
N LEU A 474 6.80 -10.27 -35.80
CA LEU A 474 7.39 -9.19 -36.66
C LEU A 474 7.82 -7.97 -35.78
N SER A 475 8.51 -6.94 -36.31
CA SER A 475 9.59 -6.14 -35.62
C SER A 475 9.48 -4.58 -35.56
N GLU A 476 9.98 -3.98 -34.45
CA GLU A 476 10.93 -2.82 -34.22
C GLU A 476 10.76 -1.42 -34.91
N GLU A 477 11.26 -0.24 -34.44
CA GLU A 477 12.34 0.16 -33.47
C GLU A 477 12.23 1.65 -32.95
N SER A 478 12.88 2.07 -31.82
CA SER A 478 13.06 3.50 -31.37
C SER A 478 14.10 3.70 -30.21
N GLU A 479 14.69 4.89 -29.98
CA GLU A 479 15.80 5.17 -28.99
C GLU A 479 15.37 5.51 -27.51
N SER A 480 16.34 5.73 -26.58
CA SER A 480 16.18 5.79 -25.09
C SER A 480 17.05 6.83 -24.32
N VAL A 481 16.59 7.31 -23.14
CA VAL A 481 17.01 8.52 -22.36
C VAL A 481 17.00 8.28 -20.81
N VAL A 482 17.60 9.17 -19.99
CA VAL A 482 17.57 9.25 -18.51
C VAL A 482 17.15 10.65 -18.05
N VAL A 483 16.56 10.77 -16.86
CA VAL A 483 15.95 12.00 -16.36
C VAL A 483 16.29 12.20 -14.87
N VAL A 484 16.70 13.39 -14.46
CA VAL A 484 16.88 13.81 -13.06
C VAL A 484 15.74 14.76 -12.70
N GLU A 485 15.12 14.64 -11.53
CA GLU A 485 14.27 15.73 -11.01
C GLU A 485 15.16 16.93 -10.69
N SER A 486 15.04 18.02 -11.47
CA SER A 486 15.92 19.17 -11.30
C SER A 486 15.57 19.92 -10.02
N GLU A 487 16.58 20.26 -9.24
CA GLU A 487 16.38 21.23 -8.18
C GLU A 487 16.15 22.62 -8.79
N ALA A 488 15.07 23.28 -8.34
CA ALA A 488 14.80 24.69 -8.55
C ALA A 488 16.10 25.53 -8.48
N THR A 489 16.51 26.12 -9.60
CA THR A 489 17.79 26.82 -9.70
C THR A 489 17.66 28.28 -9.26
N ASP A 490 18.60 28.77 -8.44
CA ASP A 490 18.70 30.17 -8.04
C ASP A 490 19.08 31.06 -9.25
N SER A 491 18.09 31.46 -10.05
CA SER A 491 18.29 32.29 -11.24
C SER A 491 18.39 33.78 -10.92
N GLU A 492 19.39 34.20 -10.16
CA GLU A 492 19.78 35.61 -10.03
C GLU A 492 21.21 35.85 -10.54
N THR A 493 21.31 36.20 -11.82
CA THR A 493 22.40 37.03 -12.32
C THR A 493 21.83 38.13 -13.20
N VAL A 494 21.08 39.04 -12.57
CA VAL A 494 20.66 40.29 -13.21
C VAL A 494 21.91 41.13 -13.47
N LYS A 495 22.48 41.00 -14.67
CA LYS A 495 23.42 41.99 -15.20
C LYS A 495 22.66 43.28 -15.42
N GLN A 496 22.93 44.25 -14.54
CA GLN A 496 22.50 45.62 -14.70
C GLN A 496 23.34 46.29 -15.79
N GLU A 497 22.99 46.07 -17.06
CA GLU A 497 23.51 46.89 -18.16
C GLU A 497 22.74 48.20 -18.24
N SER A 498 23.49 49.29 -18.18
CA SER A 498 22.98 50.65 -18.30
C SER A 498 23.08 51.10 -19.75
N SER A 499 21.99 51.58 -20.32
CA SER A 499 21.98 52.48 -21.48
C SER A 499 20.63 53.21 -21.52
N ASP A 500 20.70 54.54 -21.69
CA ASP A 500 19.66 55.51 -22.06
C ASP A 500 18.38 55.62 -21.19
#